data_AF-A0A7Y5H7T8-F1
#
_entry.id   AF-A0A7Y5H7T8-F1
#
_cell.length_a   1.000
_cell.length_b   1.000
_cell.length_c   1.000
_cell.angle_alpha   90.00
_cell.angle_beta   90.00
_cell.angle_gamma   90.00
#
_symmetry.space_group_name_H-M   'P 1'
#
loop_
_entity.id
_entity.type
_entity.pdbx_description
1 polymer ?
#
loop_
_entity_poly.entity_id
_entity_poly.type
_entity_poly.pdbx_seq_one_letter_code
_entity_poly.pdbx_strand_id
1 'polypeptide(L)'
;MAGTPPDYFCRTGLLRGNPVYRWSAHRRSRFAWWKERLRSLFGRFDACRLDHFIGFLRCWGVSGRARTAVGGRWIPGPGDAFFRDVFRELGPLPLIAEDLGSDGREIHWDLIRLALASVAATVIVPLQDVAGLDSRARMNVPGRAHGNWARRLADPSLFRAARTRLLTLTRTFGRSPRGSR
;
A
#
# COMPACT_ATOMS: atom_id res chain seq x y z
N MET A 1 -2.26 -22.21 4.21
CA MET A 1 -1.40 -21.15 3.64
C MET A 1 -2.27 -20.03 3.11
N ALA A 2 -1.73 -18.82 3.01
CA ALA A 2 -2.40 -17.65 2.50
C ALA A 2 -2.41 -17.64 0.97
N GLY A 3 -3.49 -17.11 0.39
CA GLY A 3 -3.60 -16.86 -1.04
C GLY A 3 -4.63 -15.78 -1.34
N THR A 4 -5.04 -15.70 -2.61
CA THR A 4 -6.21 -14.97 -3.07
C THR A 4 -7.11 -15.90 -3.88
N PRO A 5 -8.44 -15.79 -3.77
CA PRO A 5 -9.34 -16.64 -4.53
C PRO A 5 -9.17 -16.39 -6.04
N PRO A 6 -9.64 -17.33 -6.88
CA PRO A 6 -9.84 -17.06 -8.29
C PRO A 6 -10.71 -15.82 -8.52
N ASP A 7 -10.36 -15.03 -9.51
CA ASP A 7 -11.12 -13.87 -9.96
C ASP A 7 -11.06 -13.75 -11.50
N TYR A 8 -11.65 -12.68 -12.02
CA TYR A 8 -11.65 -12.38 -13.45
C TYR A 8 -10.24 -12.27 -14.04
N PHE A 9 -9.26 -11.80 -13.26
CA PHE A 9 -7.89 -11.59 -13.70
C PHE A 9 -7.02 -12.84 -13.57
N CYS A 10 -7.36 -13.76 -12.65
CA CYS A 10 -6.61 -14.99 -12.41
C CYS A 10 -7.53 -16.18 -12.07
N ARG A 11 -7.74 -17.07 -13.06
CA ARG A 11 -8.63 -18.24 -12.95
C ARG A 11 -8.24 -19.26 -11.88
N THR A 12 -6.98 -19.31 -11.46
CA THR A 12 -6.48 -20.24 -10.44
C THR A 12 -6.29 -19.57 -9.08
N GLY A 13 -6.51 -18.26 -8.99
CA GLY A 13 -6.10 -17.42 -7.87
C GLY A 13 -4.58 -17.43 -7.67
N LEU A 14 -4.11 -16.75 -6.63
CA LEU A 14 -2.67 -16.68 -6.33
C LEU A 14 -2.36 -17.35 -5.00
N LEU A 15 -1.46 -18.33 -5.01
CA LEU A 15 -0.87 -18.86 -3.80
C LEU A 15 0.29 -17.98 -3.36
N ARG A 16 0.23 -17.48 -2.11
CA ARG A 16 1.33 -16.69 -1.52
C ARG A 16 2.31 -17.53 -0.72
N GLY A 17 1.95 -18.77 -0.36
CA GLY A 17 2.81 -19.69 0.41
C GLY A 17 2.95 -19.38 1.90
N ASN A 18 2.66 -18.16 2.33
CA ASN A 18 2.79 -17.76 3.74
C ASN A 18 1.83 -18.53 4.68
N PRO A 19 2.22 -18.79 5.94
CA PRO A 19 1.28 -19.28 6.94
C PRO A 19 0.17 -18.24 7.23
N VAL A 20 -1.00 -18.72 7.65
CA VAL A 20 -2.10 -17.84 8.10
C VAL A 20 -2.06 -17.68 9.61
N TYR A 21 -2.35 -16.47 10.11
CA TYR A 21 -2.36 -16.20 11.54
C TYR A 21 -3.44 -17.00 12.27
N ARG A 22 -3.11 -17.50 13.46
CA ARG A 22 -4.08 -18.04 14.42
C ARG A 22 -4.63 -16.89 15.26
N TRP A 23 -5.57 -16.12 14.72
CA TRP A 23 -6.08 -14.90 15.36
C TRP A 23 -6.67 -15.11 16.76
N SER A 24 -7.24 -16.28 17.05
CA SER A 24 -7.69 -16.64 18.40
C SER A 24 -6.56 -16.64 19.43
N ALA A 25 -5.36 -17.10 19.05
CA ALA A 25 -4.19 -17.06 19.93
C ALA A 25 -3.69 -15.63 20.14
N HIS A 26 -3.64 -14.81 19.08
CA HIS A 26 -3.30 -13.40 19.19
C HIS A 26 -4.29 -12.62 20.06
N ARG A 27 -5.60 -12.94 19.99
CA ARG A 27 -6.61 -12.29 20.82
C ARG A 27 -6.41 -12.61 22.31
N ARG A 28 -6.04 -13.85 22.65
CA ARG A 28 -5.73 -14.24 24.04
C ARG A 28 -4.54 -13.47 24.63
N SER A 29 -3.53 -13.18 23.82
CA SER A 29 -2.36 -12.40 24.24
C SER A 29 -2.52 -10.89 24.04
N ARG A 30 -3.77 -10.39 23.85
CA ARG A 30 -4.04 -8.97 23.57
C ARG A 30 -3.15 -8.39 22.47
N PHE A 31 -2.97 -9.19 21.41
CA PHE A 31 -2.20 -8.87 20.22
C PHE A 31 -0.73 -8.47 20.50
N ALA A 32 -0.13 -8.92 21.60
CA ALA A 32 1.22 -8.52 22.03
C ALA A 32 2.28 -8.54 20.92
N TRP A 33 2.34 -9.64 20.14
CA TRP A 33 3.25 -9.77 19.00
C TRP A 33 3.07 -8.66 17.95
N TRP A 34 1.82 -8.32 17.62
CA TRP A 34 1.52 -7.27 16.65
C TRP A 34 1.88 -5.88 17.18
N LYS A 35 1.66 -5.65 18.47
CA LYS A 35 2.04 -4.38 19.12
C LYS A 35 3.55 -4.19 19.13
N GLU A 36 4.31 -5.24 19.47
CA GLU A 36 5.77 -5.21 19.41
C GLU A 36 6.29 -4.99 17.99
N ARG A 37 5.69 -5.66 17.00
CA ARG A 37 6.00 -5.42 15.58
C ARG A 37 5.75 -3.97 15.18
N LEU A 38 4.62 -3.39 15.57
CA LEU A 38 4.30 -1.99 15.28
C LEU A 38 5.25 -1.03 16.01
N ARG A 39 5.59 -1.27 17.28
CA ARG A 39 6.60 -0.49 18.01
C ARG A 39 7.94 -0.50 17.30
N SER A 40 8.42 -1.67 16.87
CA SER A 40 9.69 -1.77 16.14
C SER A 40 9.64 -1.03 14.80
N LEU A 41 8.49 -1.01 14.11
CA LEU A 41 8.32 -0.24 12.88
C LEU A 41 8.31 1.26 13.15
N PHE A 42 7.58 1.71 14.17
CA PHE A 42 7.49 3.13 14.53
C PHE A 42 8.78 3.68 15.17
N GLY A 43 9.67 2.82 15.66
CA GLY A 43 11.03 3.21 15.99
C GLY A 43 11.91 3.54 14.77
N ARG A 44 11.45 3.25 13.54
CA ARG A 44 12.20 3.46 12.28
C ARG A 44 11.48 4.33 11.26
N PHE A 45 10.15 4.40 11.34
CA PHE A 45 9.30 5.06 10.36
C PHE A 45 8.20 5.85 11.08
N ASP A 46 7.93 7.08 10.65
CA ASP A 46 6.86 7.90 11.22
C ASP A 46 5.46 7.37 10.87
N ALA A 47 5.36 6.58 9.80
CA ALA A 47 4.13 5.93 9.36
C ALA A 47 4.42 4.58 8.71
N CYS A 48 3.48 3.63 8.82
CA CYS A 48 3.59 2.33 8.16
C CYS A 48 2.33 1.99 7.35
N ARG A 49 2.50 1.52 6.12
CA ARG A 49 1.40 0.97 5.30
C ARG A 49 1.13 -0.48 5.71
N LEU A 50 -0.11 -0.77 6.12
CA LEU A 50 -0.55 -2.14 6.34
C LEU A 50 -0.93 -2.79 5.00
N ASP A 51 -0.04 -3.63 4.47
CA ASP A 51 -0.29 -4.38 3.23
C ASP A 51 -1.36 -5.45 3.43
N HIS A 52 -2.19 -5.67 2.40
CA HIS A 52 -3.31 -6.63 2.41
C HIS A 52 -4.26 -6.44 3.61
N PHE A 53 -4.66 -5.19 3.86
CA PHE A 53 -5.50 -4.78 4.99
C PHE A 53 -6.81 -5.59 5.13
N ILE A 54 -7.42 -6.00 4.01
CA ILE A 54 -8.60 -6.86 4.04
C ILE A 54 -8.39 -8.15 4.84
N GLY A 55 -7.15 -8.63 4.96
CA GLY A 55 -6.76 -9.76 5.80
C GLY A 55 -7.10 -9.62 7.29
N PHE A 56 -7.29 -8.39 7.79
CA PHE A 56 -7.78 -8.15 9.15
C PHE A 56 -9.29 -8.35 9.30
N LEU A 57 -10.05 -8.28 8.20
CA LEU A 57 -11.45 -8.67 8.16
C LEU A 57 -11.60 -10.16 7.85
N ARG A 58 -10.93 -10.62 6.79
CA ARG A 58 -10.91 -12.02 6.35
C ARG A 58 -9.74 -12.27 5.41
N CYS A 59 -9.16 -13.46 5.46
CA CYS A 59 -8.12 -13.89 4.51
C CYS A 59 -8.53 -15.17 3.79
N TRP A 60 -8.04 -15.36 2.57
CA TRP A 60 -8.26 -16.60 1.82
C TRP A 60 -7.25 -17.65 2.28
N GLY A 61 -7.75 -18.68 2.96
CA GLY A 61 -6.97 -19.79 3.47
C GLY A 61 -7.07 -21.00 2.56
N VAL A 62 -5.93 -21.54 2.15
CA VAL A 62 -5.82 -22.73 1.31
C VAL A 62 -5.07 -23.83 2.06
N SER A 63 -5.37 -25.10 1.77
CA SER A 63 -4.60 -26.24 2.32
C SER A 63 -3.11 -26.09 2.08
N GLY A 64 -2.29 -26.55 3.04
CA GLY A 64 -0.83 -26.58 2.93
C GLY A 64 -0.29 -27.39 1.75
N ARG A 65 -1.11 -28.32 1.22
CA ARG A 65 -0.74 -29.23 0.13
C ARG A 65 -1.32 -28.82 -1.23
N ALA A 66 -2.06 -27.71 -1.30
CA ALA A 66 -2.73 -27.31 -2.53
C ALA A 66 -1.74 -26.75 -3.56
N ARG A 67 -1.97 -27.07 -4.85
CA ARG A 67 -1.17 -26.58 -5.98
C ARG A 67 -1.71 -25.29 -6.60
N THR A 68 -2.96 -24.95 -6.32
CA THR A 68 -3.62 -23.69 -6.73
C THR A 68 -4.38 -23.10 -5.55
N ALA A 69 -4.87 -21.85 -5.68
CA ALA A 69 -5.71 -21.24 -4.66
C ALA A 69 -7.20 -21.64 -4.77
N VAL A 70 -7.53 -22.49 -5.75
CA VAL A 70 -8.87 -23.08 -5.93
C VAL A 70 -9.19 -24.00 -4.75
N GLY A 71 -10.43 -23.96 -4.28
CA GLY A 71 -10.87 -24.75 -3.12
C GLY A 71 -10.38 -24.23 -1.76
N GLY A 72 -9.88 -22.99 -1.71
CA GLY A 72 -9.68 -22.29 -0.44
C GLY A 72 -10.99 -21.89 0.23
N ARG A 73 -10.89 -21.28 1.41
CA ARG A 73 -12.02 -20.73 2.16
C ARG A 73 -11.68 -19.40 2.79
N TRP A 74 -12.69 -18.56 2.99
CA TRP A 74 -12.53 -17.35 3.81
C TRP A 74 -12.35 -17.72 5.28
N ILE A 75 -11.24 -17.28 5.87
CA ILE A 75 -10.96 -17.38 7.30
C ILE A 75 -11.20 -15.99 7.90
N PRO A 76 -12.03 -15.85 8.95
CA PRO A 76 -12.28 -14.56 9.57
C PRO A 76 -11.01 -14.01 10.23
N GLY A 77 -10.78 -12.72 10.05
CA GLY A 77 -9.74 -11.95 10.72
C GLY A 77 -10.18 -11.47 12.11
N PRO A 78 -9.34 -10.71 12.81
CA PRO A 78 -9.62 -10.21 14.15
C PRO A 78 -10.66 -9.08 14.16
N GLY A 79 -10.95 -8.48 13.01
CA GLY A 79 -11.90 -7.37 12.86
C GLY A 79 -11.46 -6.12 13.60
N ASP A 80 -12.46 -5.32 14.00
CA ASP A 80 -12.33 -4.08 14.76
C ASP A 80 -11.61 -4.25 16.11
N ALA A 81 -11.69 -5.42 16.74
CA ALA A 81 -11.05 -5.70 18.03
C ALA A 81 -9.53 -5.50 17.98
N PHE A 82 -8.89 -5.79 16.85
CA PHE A 82 -7.47 -5.51 16.64
C PHE A 82 -7.21 -3.99 16.64
N PHE A 83 -7.92 -3.26 15.78
CA PHE A 83 -7.70 -1.82 15.60
C PHE A 83 -8.01 -1.02 16.86
N ARG A 84 -9.06 -1.38 17.61
CA ARG A 84 -9.35 -0.73 18.90
C ARG A 84 -8.23 -0.91 19.92
N ASP A 85 -7.68 -2.12 20.01
CA ASP A 85 -6.63 -2.43 20.99
C ASP A 85 -5.28 -1.79 20.59
N VAL A 86 -4.99 -1.73 19.29
CA VAL A 86 -3.83 -0.98 18.76
C VAL A 86 -4.01 0.53 18.95
N PHE A 87 -5.18 1.08 18.63
CA PHE A 87 -5.48 2.50 18.74
C PHE A 87 -5.39 2.99 20.20
N ARG A 88 -5.89 2.20 21.16
CA ARG A 88 -5.75 2.52 22.60
C ARG A 88 -4.29 2.70 23.04
N GLU A 89 -3.36 2.06 22.35
CA GLU A 89 -1.95 2.03 22.72
C GLU A 89 -1.09 2.94 21.83
N LEU A 90 -1.45 3.12 20.57
CA LEU A 90 -0.63 3.80 19.55
C LEU A 90 -1.28 5.03 18.89
N GLY A 91 -2.56 5.33 19.12
CA GLY A 91 -3.23 6.52 18.59
C GLY A 91 -3.77 6.41 17.14
N PRO A 92 -4.20 7.53 16.53
CA PRO A 92 -4.92 7.55 15.24
C PRO A 92 -4.08 7.21 14.00
N LEU A 93 -4.74 6.62 12.99
CA LEU A 93 -4.14 6.15 11.73
C LEU A 93 -4.90 6.70 10.50
N PRO A 94 -4.22 7.29 9.50
CA PRO A 94 -4.87 7.95 8.35
C PRO A 94 -5.12 7.01 7.15
N LEU A 95 -6.34 7.03 6.57
CA LEU A 95 -6.76 6.24 5.38
C LEU A 95 -7.43 7.13 4.31
N ILE A 96 -7.36 6.72 3.01
CA ILE A 96 -7.70 7.55 1.82
C ILE A 96 -8.39 6.73 0.70
N ALA A 97 -9.32 7.34 -0.06
CA ALA A 97 -9.96 6.85 -1.31
C ALA A 97 -10.27 8.02 -2.30
N GLU A 98 -10.50 7.74 -3.61
CA GLU A 98 -10.34 8.67 -4.77
C GLU A 98 -11.47 8.57 -5.85
N ASP A 99 -11.70 9.65 -6.63
CA ASP A 99 -12.45 9.77 -7.91
C ASP A 99 -12.02 11.03 -8.74
N LEU A 100 -12.03 11.01 -10.09
CA LEU A 100 -11.32 11.94 -11.01
C LEU A 100 -11.99 12.31 -12.36
N GLY A 101 -11.49 13.41 -12.99
CA GLY A 101 -11.60 13.73 -14.44
C GLY A 101 -10.36 14.50 -14.98
N SER A 102 -9.93 14.25 -16.24
CA SER A 102 -8.76 14.88 -16.94
C SER A 102 -8.86 14.80 -18.49
N ASP A 103 -8.08 15.63 -19.22
CA ASP A 103 -7.99 15.73 -20.70
C ASP A 103 -6.79 15.01 -21.36
N GLY A 104 -5.88 14.42 -20.58
CA GLY A 104 -5.09 13.24 -20.97
C GLY A 104 -3.73 13.43 -21.66
N ARG A 105 -3.21 14.66 -21.83
CA ARG A 105 -1.94 14.90 -22.56
C ARG A 105 -0.68 14.64 -21.73
N GLU A 106 -0.70 14.98 -20.45
CA GLU A 106 0.33 14.62 -19.47
C GLU A 106 -0.35 13.85 -18.34
N ILE A 107 -1.05 12.77 -18.66
CA ILE A 107 -1.97 12.09 -17.73
C ILE A 107 -1.38 11.88 -16.32
N HIS A 108 -0.10 11.51 -16.20
CA HIS A 108 0.60 11.42 -14.92
C HIS A 108 0.60 12.71 -14.07
N TRP A 109 0.83 13.89 -14.66
CA TRP A 109 0.77 15.18 -13.98
C TRP A 109 -0.64 15.61 -13.68
N ASP A 110 -1.60 15.22 -14.50
CA ASP A 110 -3.01 15.45 -14.21
C ASP A 110 -3.43 14.63 -12.99
N LEU A 111 -3.05 13.35 -12.93
CA LEU A 111 -3.26 12.48 -11.76
C LEU A 111 -2.55 13.02 -10.52
N ILE A 112 -1.32 13.52 -10.64
CA ILE A 112 -0.59 14.17 -9.55
C ILE A 112 -1.34 15.42 -9.07
N ARG A 113 -1.78 16.28 -9.99
CA ARG A 113 -2.53 17.50 -9.68
C ARG A 113 -3.83 17.17 -8.96
N LEU A 114 -4.55 16.17 -9.42
CA LEU A 114 -5.81 15.75 -8.82
C LEU A 114 -5.60 15.16 -7.43
N ALA A 115 -4.60 14.29 -7.25
CA ALA A 115 -4.25 13.76 -5.94
C ALA A 115 -3.91 14.90 -4.97
N LEU A 116 -3.12 15.88 -5.40
CA LEU A 116 -2.79 17.07 -4.60
C LEU A 116 -4.01 17.97 -4.33
N ALA A 117 -4.96 18.09 -5.25
CA ALA A 117 -6.19 18.87 -5.05
C ALA A 117 -7.21 18.19 -4.13
N SER A 118 -7.09 16.88 -3.90
CA SER A 118 -8.03 16.11 -3.08
C SER A 118 -8.07 16.56 -1.62
N VAL A 119 -9.10 16.13 -0.89
CA VAL A 119 -9.22 16.30 0.57
C VAL A 119 -8.35 15.35 1.38
N ALA A 120 -7.59 14.45 0.71
CA ALA A 120 -6.77 13.46 1.39
C ALA A 120 -5.71 14.11 2.28
N ALA A 121 -5.52 13.62 3.50
CA ALA A 121 -4.53 14.18 4.42
C ALA A 121 -3.08 14.03 3.91
N THR A 122 -2.80 12.98 3.13
CA THR A 122 -1.45 12.67 2.63
C THR A 122 -1.53 12.24 1.17
N VAL A 123 -0.59 12.69 0.34
CA VAL A 123 -0.48 12.30 -1.07
C VAL A 123 0.91 11.71 -1.29
N ILE A 124 0.97 10.48 -1.81
CA ILE A 124 2.22 9.79 -2.11
C ILE A 124 2.25 9.53 -3.62
N VAL A 125 3.29 10.03 -4.28
CA VAL A 125 3.48 9.89 -5.72
C VAL A 125 4.73 9.05 -5.99
N PRO A 126 4.65 7.98 -6.79
CA PRO A 126 5.84 7.25 -7.26
C PRO A 126 6.81 8.16 -8.01
N LEU A 127 8.11 7.98 -7.80
CA LEU A 127 9.13 8.79 -8.49
C LEU A 127 9.12 8.56 -10.02
N GLN A 128 8.67 7.40 -10.48
CA GLN A 128 8.50 7.10 -11.90
C GLN A 128 7.49 8.05 -12.57
N ASP A 129 6.39 8.36 -11.88
CA ASP A 129 5.35 9.27 -12.40
C ASP A 129 5.84 10.71 -12.41
N VAL A 130 6.58 11.13 -11.38
CA VAL A 130 7.24 12.45 -11.36
C VAL A 130 8.22 12.62 -12.52
N ALA A 131 8.90 11.53 -12.91
CA ALA A 131 9.89 11.53 -13.97
C ALA A 131 9.32 11.23 -15.38
N GLY A 132 8.00 11.04 -15.54
CA GLY A 132 7.42 10.77 -16.86
C GLY A 132 7.77 9.42 -17.46
N LEU A 133 8.15 8.43 -16.63
CA LEU A 133 8.65 7.16 -17.13
C LEU A 133 7.53 6.20 -17.52
N ASP A 134 7.73 5.48 -18.62
CA ASP A 134 6.77 4.49 -19.12
C ASP A 134 6.82 3.15 -18.34
N SER A 135 6.08 2.16 -18.85
CA SER A 135 5.98 0.82 -18.24
C SER A 135 7.32 0.09 -18.07
N ARG A 136 8.40 0.51 -18.76
CA ARG A 136 9.74 -0.06 -18.57
C ARG A 136 10.30 0.26 -17.18
N ALA A 137 9.86 1.33 -16.54
CA ALA A 137 10.28 1.71 -15.18
C ALA A 137 9.46 1.03 -14.06
N ARG A 138 8.53 0.13 -14.41
CA ARG A 138 7.67 -0.57 -13.44
C ARG A 138 8.49 -1.38 -12.44
N MET A 139 8.24 -1.16 -11.16
CA MET A 139 8.99 -1.80 -10.07
C MET A 139 8.61 -3.27 -9.87
N ASN A 140 7.33 -3.61 -10.00
CA ASN A 140 6.83 -4.97 -9.78
C ASN A 140 5.64 -5.29 -10.69
N VAL A 141 5.62 -6.51 -11.20
CA VAL A 141 4.50 -7.13 -11.92
C VAL A 141 4.02 -8.32 -11.09
N PRO A 142 2.88 -8.20 -10.38
CA PRO A 142 2.34 -9.29 -9.57
C PRO A 142 2.17 -10.58 -10.39
N GLY A 143 2.49 -11.73 -9.76
CA GLY A 143 2.41 -13.05 -10.40
C GLY A 143 3.64 -13.44 -11.24
N ARG A 144 4.58 -12.53 -11.51
CA ARG A 144 5.87 -12.88 -12.10
C ARG A 144 6.91 -13.20 -11.02
N ALA A 145 7.61 -14.31 -11.17
CA ALA A 145 8.64 -14.74 -10.20
C ALA A 145 9.96 -13.95 -10.36
N HIS A 146 10.28 -13.47 -11.56
CA HIS A 146 11.57 -12.87 -11.89
C HIS A 146 11.40 -11.47 -12.54
N GLY A 147 12.48 -10.69 -12.53
CA GLY A 147 12.53 -9.38 -13.20
C GLY A 147 11.86 -8.22 -12.44
N ASN A 148 11.39 -8.46 -11.21
CA ASN A 148 10.85 -7.43 -10.31
C ASN A 148 11.97 -6.83 -9.44
N TRP A 149 11.71 -5.65 -8.87
CA TRP A 149 12.58 -4.96 -7.88
C TRP A 149 13.98 -4.58 -8.36
N ALA A 150 14.28 -4.74 -9.66
CA ALA A 150 15.59 -4.45 -10.22
C ALA A 150 15.73 -3.01 -10.75
N ARG A 151 14.64 -2.23 -10.81
CA ARG A 151 14.66 -0.88 -11.40
C ARG A 151 15.31 0.11 -10.46
N ARG A 152 16.28 0.86 -10.99
CA ARG A 152 16.95 1.98 -10.33
C ARG A 152 16.80 3.21 -11.21
N LEU A 153 16.58 4.36 -10.60
CA LEU A 153 16.64 5.63 -11.30
C LEU A 153 18.11 5.93 -11.58
N ALA A 154 18.48 6.04 -12.85
CA ALA A 154 19.86 6.20 -13.29
C ALA A 154 20.32 7.67 -13.30
N ASP A 155 19.40 8.60 -13.56
CA ASP A 155 19.72 10.02 -13.69
C ASP A 155 18.85 10.91 -12.77
N PRO A 156 19.43 11.46 -11.69
CA PRO A 156 18.76 12.43 -10.82
C PRO A 156 18.38 13.74 -11.53
N SER A 157 18.98 14.06 -12.68
CA SER A 157 18.68 15.29 -13.44
C SER A 157 17.24 15.33 -13.96
N LEU A 158 16.61 14.16 -14.15
CA LEU A 158 15.20 13.99 -14.53
C LEU A 158 14.25 14.73 -13.58
N PHE A 159 14.64 14.93 -12.33
CA PHE A 159 13.82 15.62 -11.32
C PHE A 159 14.01 17.13 -11.29
N ARG A 160 14.98 17.70 -12.03
CA ARG A 160 15.24 19.16 -12.01
C ARG A 160 14.04 19.95 -12.52
N ALA A 161 13.48 19.56 -13.65
CA ALA A 161 12.28 20.20 -14.20
C ALA A 161 11.04 19.92 -13.33
N ALA A 162 10.93 18.71 -12.78
CA ALA A 162 9.81 18.31 -11.93
C ALA A 162 9.81 19.04 -10.57
N ARG A 163 10.98 19.43 -10.04
CA ARG A 163 11.12 20.10 -8.74
C ARG A 163 10.30 21.38 -8.67
N THR A 164 10.46 22.27 -9.65
CA THR A 164 9.73 23.54 -9.69
C THR A 164 8.23 23.30 -9.81
N ARG A 165 7.82 22.35 -10.67
CA ARG A 165 6.42 21.99 -10.86
C ARG A 165 5.78 21.42 -9.58
N LEU A 166 6.46 20.49 -8.90
CA LEU A 166 6.00 19.94 -7.62
C LEU A 166 5.90 21.01 -6.54
N LEU A 167 6.89 21.90 -6.44
CA LEU A 167 6.85 22.99 -5.46
C LEU A 167 5.66 23.93 -5.73
N THR A 168 5.42 24.28 -6.98
CA THR A 168 4.26 25.11 -7.36
C THR A 168 2.96 24.41 -6.99
N LEU A 169 2.76 23.15 -7.42
CA LEU A 169 1.52 22.42 -7.13
C LEU A 169 1.30 22.21 -5.64
N THR A 170 2.34 21.84 -4.88
CA THR A 170 2.22 21.66 -3.42
C THR A 170 1.87 22.95 -2.70
N ARG A 171 2.37 24.11 -3.16
CA ARG A 171 1.95 25.43 -2.63
C ARG A 171 0.52 25.77 -3.03
N THR A 172 0.16 25.60 -4.30
CA THR A 172 -1.18 25.90 -4.83
C THR A 172 -2.27 25.14 -4.06
N PHE A 173 -2.02 23.88 -3.69
CA PHE A 173 -2.98 23.06 -2.96
C PHE A 173 -2.76 23.01 -1.44
N GLY A 174 -1.96 23.93 -0.88
CA GLY A 174 -1.80 24.05 0.58
C GLY A 174 -1.11 22.85 1.25
N ARG A 175 -0.27 22.11 0.51
CA ARG A 175 0.47 20.92 0.97
C ARG A 175 1.95 21.18 1.23
N SER A 176 2.39 22.44 1.19
CA SER A 176 3.75 22.81 1.57
C SER A 176 3.96 22.69 3.09
N PRO A 177 5.16 22.31 3.57
CA PRO A 177 5.46 22.28 4.99
C PRO A 177 5.16 23.61 5.67
N ARG A 178 4.51 23.58 6.83
CA ARG A 178 4.33 24.79 7.65
C ARG A 178 5.70 25.17 8.22
N GLY A 179 6.38 26.16 7.64
CA GLY A 179 7.65 26.67 8.19
C GLY A 179 8.69 27.21 7.20
N SER A 180 8.51 27.08 5.87
CA SER A 180 9.44 27.71 4.93
C SER A 180 9.06 29.18 4.66
N ARG A 181 9.37 30.06 5.61
CA ARG A 181 9.60 31.49 5.32
C ARG A 181 11.10 31.73 5.27
#